data_AF-A0A9R1RSV7-F1
#
_entry.id   AF-A0A9R1RSV7-F1
#
_cell.length_a   1.000
_cell.length_b   1.000
_cell.length_c   1.000
_cell.angle_alpha   90.00
_cell.angle_beta   90.00
_cell.angle_gamma   90.00
#
_symmetry.space_group_name_H-M   'P 1'
#
loop_
_entity.id
_entity.type
_entity.pdbx_description
1 polymer ?
#
loop_
_entity_poly.entity_id
_entity_poly.type
_entity_poly.pdbx_seq_one_letter_code
_entity_poly.pdbx_strand_id
1 'polypeptide(L)'
;MSSHTTSRGWSSPILALLQGCGLGACDIAKLCISTPRLLDTNPKRVQAIVACAQNIGVLRGSRMFRHAMRAVASCGEEEIATRVEYLRNTFMWMDGEVGMAISKFPPLLNKSKESLQHRSEFLISEAGLEPVHIVQWSVILGHSLEGRLRPRYYAVKFLKENGLLKRDSSYYTVFKESDMTFKKKFIHPHKEVAPHLEKDYDAACKGEVLTNFRFT
;
A
#
# COMPACT_ATOMS: atom_id res chain seq x y z
N MET A 1 -28.19 -38.51 35.75
CA MET A 1 -27.47 -37.22 35.88
C MET A 1 -26.91 -36.88 34.52
N SER A 2 -27.67 -36.10 33.74
CA SER A 2 -27.32 -35.71 32.38
C SER A 2 -26.58 -34.37 32.41
N SER A 3 -25.28 -34.38 32.13
CA SER A 3 -24.50 -33.17 31.88
C SER A 3 -24.56 -32.84 30.39
N HIS A 4 -25.58 -32.05 30.01
CA HIS A 4 -25.57 -31.35 28.74
C HIS A 4 -24.57 -30.19 28.79
N THR A 5 -23.36 -30.41 28.28
CA THR A 5 -22.49 -29.34 27.82
C THR A 5 -23.10 -28.73 26.56
N THR A 6 -23.95 -27.72 26.74
CA THR A 6 -24.36 -26.85 25.65
C THR A 6 -23.21 -25.87 25.38
N SER A 7 -22.35 -26.20 24.41
CA SER A 7 -21.52 -25.17 23.77
C SER A 7 -22.46 -24.24 23.00
N ARG A 8 -22.89 -23.15 23.63
CA ARG A 8 -23.60 -22.07 22.93
C ARG A 8 -22.63 -21.43 21.95
N GLY A 9 -22.63 -21.91 20.71
CA GLY A 9 -21.92 -21.29 19.60
C GLY A 9 -22.42 -19.87 19.40
N TRP A 10 -21.62 -18.88 19.80
CA TRP A 10 -21.84 -17.49 19.43
C TRP A 10 -21.47 -17.31 17.95
N SER A 11 -22.31 -17.80 17.04
CA SER A 11 -22.26 -17.37 15.65
C SER A 11 -22.89 -15.98 15.58
N SER A 12 -22.11 -14.94 15.88
CA SER A 12 -22.55 -13.57 15.63
C SER A 12 -22.99 -13.46 14.16
N PRO A 13 -24.17 -12.90 13.86
CA PRO A 13 -24.63 -12.71 12.47
C PRO A 13 -23.60 -11.98 11.58
N ILE A 14 -22.77 -11.13 12.20
CA ILE A 14 -21.67 -10.44 11.54
C ILE A 14 -20.56 -11.42 11.14
N LEU A 15 -20.20 -12.37 12.01
CA LEU A 15 -19.19 -13.39 11.70
C LEU A 15 -19.65 -14.27 10.53
N ALA A 16 -20.91 -14.72 10.54
CA ALA A 16 -21.48 -15.49 9.44
C ALA A 16 -21.50 -14.71 8.12
N LEU A 17 -21.84 -13.41 8.16
CA LEU A 17 -21.77 -12.53 6.99
C LEU A 17 -20.34 -12.42 6.45
N LEU A 18 -19.36 -12.19 7.31
CA LEU A 18 -17.95 -12.05 6.92
C LEU A 18 -17.40 -13.35 6.32
N GLN A 19 -17.76 -14.50 6.89
CA GLN A 19 -17.44 -15.82 6.33
C GLN A 19 -18.10 -16.02 4.95
N GLY A 20 -19.37 -15.62 4.79
CA GLY A 20 -20.07 -15.62 3.51
C GLY A 20 -19.46 -14.70 2.45
N CYS A 21 -18.59 -13.77 2.84
CA CYS A 21 -17.78 -12.95 1.93
C CYS A 21 -16.46 -13.63 1.51
N GLY A 22 -16.24 -14.88 1.93
CA GLY A 22 -15.03 -15.63 1.63
C GLY A 22 -13.82 -15.26 2.49
N LEU A 23 -14.02 -14.58 3.63
CA LEU A 23 -12.93 -14.28 4.57
C LEU A 23 -12.66 -15.47 5.48
N GLY A 24 -11.39 -15.89 5.55
CA GLY A 24 -10.96 -16.91 6.50
C GLY A 24 -10.88 -16.37 7.94
N ALA A 25 -10.87 -17.26 8.93
CA ALA A 25 -10.87 -16.89 10.35
C ALA A 25 -9.73 -15.91 10.74
N CYS A 26 -8.53 -16.11 10.20
CA CYS A 26 -7.39 -15.19 10.43
C CYS A 26 -7.64 -13.79 9.85
N ASP A 27 -8.26 -13.72 8.66
CA ASP A 27 -8.57 -12.44 8.03
C ASP A 27 -9.69 -11.70 8.76
N ILE A 28 -10.70 -12.43 9.22
CA ILE A 28 -11.78 -11.90 10.08
C ILE A 28 -11.18 -11.35 11.38
N ALA A 29 -10.36 -12.12 12.08
CA ALA A 29 -9.73 -11.68 13.32
C ALA A 29 -8.92 -10.39 13.12
N LYS A 30 -8.09 -10.34 12.07
CA LYS A 30 -7.30 -9.13 11.72
C LYS A 30 -8.20 -7.94 11.37
N LEU A 31 -9.32 -8.16 10.68
CA LEU A 31 -10.29 -7.11 10.37
C LEU A 31 -10.89 -6.53 11.65
N CYS A 32 -11.38 -7.39 12.54
CA CYS A 32 -11.98 -7.01 13.81
C CYS A 32 -11.00 -6.24 14.70
N ILE A 33 -9.74 -6.69 14.79
CA ILE A 33 -8.69 -5.97 15.53
C ILE A 33 -8.45 -4.58 14.93
N SER A 34 -8.38 -4.48 13.60
CA SER A 34 -8.09 -3.22 12.92
C SER A 34 -9.30 -2.28 12.80
N THR A 35 -10.51 -2.79 13.05
CA THR A 35 -11.77 -2.07 12.93
C THR A 35 -12.74 -2.55 14.02
N PRO A 36 -12.47 -2.26 15.32
CA PRO A 36 -13.26 -2.81 16.42
C PRO A 36 -14.75 -2.47 16.33
N ARG A 37 -15.05 -1.25 15.85
CA ARG A 37 -16.42 -0.76 15.65
C ARG A 37 -17.25 -1.62 14.70
N LEU A 38 -16.62 -2.44 13.85
CA LEU A 38 -17.32 -3.34 12.94
C LEU A 38 -18.14 -4.41 13.69
N LEU A 39 -17.71 -4.80 14.90
CA LEU A 39 -18.38 -5.82 15.71
C LEU A 39 -19.61 -5.28 16.45
N ASP A 40 -19.59 -4.00 16.81
CA ASP A 40 -20.70 -3.31 17.50
C ASP A 40 -21.71 -2.71 16.50
N THR A 41 -21.46 -2.89 15.21
CA THR A 41 -22.23 -2.29 14.13
C THR A 41 -23.42 -3.18 13.73
N ASN A 42 -24.57 -2.55 13.44
CA ASN A 42 -25.74 -3.26 12.88
C ASN A 42 -25.36 -4.06 11.61
N PRO A 43 -25.78 -5.33 11.48
CA PRO A 43 -25.53 -6.15 10.28
C PRO A 43 -25.82 -5.48 8.94
N LYS A 44 -26.84 -4.60 8.87
CA LYS A 44 -27.16 -3.83 7.66
C LYS A 44 -26.01 -2.91 7.23
N ARG A 45 -25.32 -2.29 8.19
CA ARG A 45 -24.16 -1.43 7.88
C ARG A 45 -22.95 -2.27 7.48
N VAL A 46 -22.76 -3.46 8.06
CA VAL A 46 -21.71 -4.37 7.57
C VAL A 46 -21.99 -4.83 6.14
N GLN A 47 -23.26 -5.08 5.78
CA GLN A 47 -23.65 -5.34 4.39
C GLN A 47 -23.37 -4.16 3.46
N ALA A 48 -23.63 -2.92 3.90
CA ALA A 48 -23.28 -1.73 3.12
C ALA A 48 -21.77 -1.61 2.90
N ILE A 49 -20.94 -1.91 3.91
CA ILE A 49 -19.47 -1.95 3.78
C ILE A 49 -19.05 -3.02 2.78
N VAL A 50 -19.66 -4.21 2.83
CA VAL A 50 -19.41 -5.29 1.87
C VAL A 50 -19.76 -4.87 0.45
N ALA A 51 -20.93 -4.24 0.24
CA ALA A 51 -21.34 -3.73 -1.06
C ALA A 51 -20.37 -2.64 -1.58
N CYS A 52 -19.99 -1.71 -0.71
CA CYS A 52 -19.03 -0.66 -1.03
C CYS A 52 -17.66 -1.23 -1.43
N ALA A 53 -17.16 -2.23 -0.70
CA ALA A 53 -15.91 -2.92 -1.03
C ALA A 53 -15.96 -3.59 -2.43
N GLN A 54 -17.12 -4.11 -2.83
CA GLN A 54 -17.33 -4.63 -4.18
C GLN A 54 -17.42 -3.51 -5.23
N ASN A 55 -18.08 -2.40 -4.91
CA ASN A 55 -18.24 -1.25 -5.81
C ASN A 55 -16.90 -0.59 -6.15
N ILE A 56 -15.91 -0.61 -5.25
CA ILE A 56 -14.54 -0.18 -5.55
C ILE A 56 -13.71 -1.23 -6.31
N GLY A 57 -14.36 -2.27 -6.84
CA GLY A 57 -13.75 -3.27 -7.73
C GLY A 57 -13.08 -4.45 -7.04
N VAL A 58 -13.29 -4.68 -5.74
CA VAL A 58 -12.65 -5.81 -5.02
C VAL A 58 -13.61 -6.98 -4.85
N LEU A 59 -13.24 -8.12 -5.45
CA LEU A 59 -14.04 -9.34 -5.40
C LEU A 59 -14.02 -10.00 -4.01
N ARG A 60 -15.17 -10.57 -3.60
CA ARG A 60 -15.28 -11.46 -2.44
C ARG A 60 -14.36 -12.67 -2.61
N GLY A 61 -13.87 -13.22 -1.50
CA GLY A 61 -12.89 -14.31 -1.49
C GLY A 61 -11.47 -13.91 -1.90
N SER A 62 -11.24 -12.69 -2.42
CA SER A 62 -9.89 -12.18 -2.63
C SER A 62 -9.20 -11.87 -1.31
N ARG A 63 -7.88 -12.09 -1.24
CA ARG A 63 -7.03 -11.66 -0.11
C ARG A 63 -7.11 -10.14 0.12
N MET A 64 -7.47 -9.38 -0.91
CA MET A 64 -7.63 -7.92 -0.82
C MET A 64 -8.95 -7.50 -0.17
N PHE A 65 -9.95 -8.40 -0.10
CA PHE A 65 -11.30 -8.07 0.36
C PHE A 65 -11.31 -7.52 1.80
N ARG A 66 -10.49 -8.09 2.69
CA ARG A 66 -10.30 -7.56 4.04
C ARG A 66 -9.81 -6.11 4.03
N HIS A 67 -8.85 -5.80 3.17
CA HIS A 67 -8.27 -4.45 3.07
C HIS A 67 -9.27 -3.46 2.48
N ALA A 68 -10.07 -3.90 1.51
CA ALA A 68 -11.18 -3.14 0.95
C ALA A 68 -12.23 -2.79 2.02
N MET A 69 -12.70 -3.79 2.77
CA MET A 69 -13.63 -3.57 3.87
C MET A 69 -13.07 -2.60 4.90
N ARG A 70 -11.81 -2.76 5.31
CA ARG A 70 -11.15 -1.84 6.24
C ARG A 70 -11.09 -0.42 5.68
N ALA A 71 -10.77 -0.26 4.39
CA ALA A 71 -10.60 1.04 3.77
C ALA A 71 -11.91 1.85 3.80
N VAL A 72 -13.04 1.20 3.53
CA VAL A 72 -14.36 1.84 3.41
C VAL A 72 -15.19 1.82 4.70
N ALA A 73 -14.77 1.09 5.74
CA ALA A 73 -15.59 0.87 6.95
C ALA A 73 -16.02 2.15 7.69
N SER A 74 -15.19 3.20 7.61
CA SER A 74 -15.43 4.49 8.28
C SER A 74 -15.89 5.61 7.33
N CYS A 75 -15.97 5.36 6.02
CA CYS A 75 -16.22 6.39 5.04
C CYS A 75 -17.64 6.25 4.46
N GLY A 76 -18.33 7.37 4.29
CA GLY A 76 -19.57 7.44 3.52
C GLY A 76 -19.30 7.40 2.02
N GLU A 77 -20.33 7.16 1.21
CA GLU A 77 -20.22 7.12 -0.25
C GLU A 77 -19.66 8.43 -0.84
N GLU A 78 -20.12 9.58 -0.34
CA GLU A 78 -19.64 10.90 -0.76
C GLU A 78 -18.16 11.13 -0.41
N GLU A 79 -17.72 10.68 0.77
CA GLU A 79 -16.32 10.76 1.15
C GLU A 79 -15.46 9.90 0.22
N ILE A 80 -15.91 8.68 -0.09
CA ILE A 80 -15.21 7.79 -1.02
C ILE A 80 -15.12 8.42 -2.40
N ALA A 81 -16.22 8.96 -2.93
CA ALA A 81 -16.22 9.67 -4.22
C ALA A 81 -15.22 10.84 -4.22
N THR A 82 -15.20 11.64 -3.15
CA THR A 82 -14.25 12.75 -2.99
C THR A 82 -12.79 12.26 -2.97
N ARG A 83 -12.52 11.11 -2.33
CA ARG A 83 -11.18 10.51 -2.28
C ARG A 83 -10.76 9.94 -3.63
N VAL A 84 -11.68 9.30 -4.36
CA VAL A 84 -11.45 8.78 -5.72
C VAL A 84 -11.10 9.94 -6.66
N GLU A 85 -11.90 11.01 -6.64
CA GLU A 85 -11.67 12.19 -7.47
C GLU A 85 -10.34 12.87 -7.16
N TYR A 86 -9.98 12.95 -5.87
CA TYR A 86 -8.69 13.46 -5.46
C TYR A 86 -7.53 12.60 -6.00
N LEU A 87 -7.61 11.26 -5.87
CA LEU A 87 -6.60 10.35 -6.42
C LEU A 87 -6.45 10.49 -7.94
N ARG A 88 -7.58 10.57 -8.64
CA ARG A 88 -7.65 10.77 -10.10
C ARG A 88 -6.85 12.00 -10.51
N ASN A 89 -7.14 13.14 -9.89
CA ASN A 89 -6.48 14.41 -10.20
C ASN A 89 -5.01 14.42 -9.78
N THR A 90 -4.68 13.93 -8.58
CA THR A 90 -3.32 13.94 -8.04
C THR A 90 -2.36 13.07 -8.85
N PHE A 91 -2.80 11.91 -9.33
CA PHE A 91 -1.95 10.99 -10.10
C PHE A 91 -2.17 11.06 -11.61
N MET A 92 -3.03 11.97 -12.08
CA MET A 92 -3.36 12.12 -13.51
C MET A 92 -3.88 10.83 -14.14
N TRP A 93 -4.67 10.07 -13.38
CA TRP A 93 -5.25 8.81 -13.84
C TRP A 93 -6.59 9.02 -14.54
N MET A 94 -6.89 8.16 -15.52
CA MET A 94 -8.22 8.01 -16.09
C MET A 94 -9.17 7.27 -15.12
N ASP A 95 -10.48 7.31 -15.39
CA ASP A 95 -11.50 6.68 -14.52
C ASP A 95 -11.27 5.16 -14.35
N GLY A 96 -10.91 4.46 -15.43
CA GLY A 96 -10.57 3.04 -15.35
C GLY A 96 -9.28 2.78 -14.56
N GLU A 97 -8.33 3.70 -14.59
CA GLU A 97 -7.03 3.59 -13.93
C GLU A 97 -7.14 3.83 -12.42
N VAL A 98 -7.89 4.84 -11.99
CA VAL A 98 -8.11 5.09 -10.56
C VAL A 98 -8.87 3.93 -9.91
N GLY A 99 -9.87 3.37 -10.59
CA GLY A 99 -10.57 2.15 -10.13
C GLY A 99 -9.64 0.94 -10.04
N MET A 100 -8.74 0.77 -11.02
CA MET A 100 -7.73 -0.29 -10.97
C MET A 100 -6.74 -0.10 -9.82
N ALA A 101 -6.28 1.13 -9.57
CA ALA A 101 -5.34 1.42 -8.50
C ALA A 101 -5.96 1.15 -7.12
N ILE A 102 -7.21 1.60 -6.91
CA ILE A 102 -7.94 1.39 -5.66
C ILE A 102 -8.23 -0.10 -5.44
N SER A 103 -8.66 -0.83 -6.47
CA SER A 103 -8.93 -2.27 -6.31
C SER A 103 -7.67 -3.08 -5.99
N LYS A 104 -6.50 -2.67 -6.52
CA LYS A 104 -5.19 -3.27 -6.19
C LYS A 104 -4.67 -2.88 -4.82
N PHE A 105 -4.95 -1.67 -4.35
CA PHE A 105 -4.51 -1.19 -3.05
C PHE A 105 -5.55 -0.28 -2.39
N PRO A 106 -6.64 -0.85 -1.82
CA PRO A 106 -7.71 -0.06 -1.20
C PRO A 106 -7.26 0.91 -0.09
N PRO A 107 -6.21 0.63 0.70
CA PRO A 107 -5.69 1.59 1.68
C PRO A 107 -5.28 2.96 1.10
N LEU A 108 -5.21 3.13 -0.23
CA LEU A 108 -5.07 4.43 -0.87
C LEU A 108 -6.14 5.43 -0.42
N LEU A 109 -7.38 4.98 -0.23
CA LEU A 109 -8.51 5.83 0.18
C LEU A 109 -8.29 6.47 1.56
N ASN A 110 -7.45 5.85 2.40
CA ASN A 110 -7.22 6.25 3.78
C ASN A 110 -5.95 7.10 3.96
N LYS A 111 -5.17 7.33 2.89
CA LYS A 111 -4.00 8.20 2.93
C LYS A 111 -4.43 9.67 3.07
N SER A 112 -3.63 10.49 3.75
CA SER A 112 -3.85 11.94 3.76
C SER A 112 -3.61 12.53 2.38
N LYS A 113 -4.29 13.64 2.06
CA LYS A 113 -4.13 14.35 0.79
C LYS A 113 -2.68 14.77 0.57
N GLU A 114 -2.08 15.43 1.56
CA GLU A 114 -0.67 15.81 1.59
C GLU A 114 0.27 14.62 1.33
N SER A 115 0.05 13.48 1.98
CA SER A 115 0.84 12.27 1.79
C SER A 115 0.76 11.72 0.35
N LEU A 116 -0.39 11.86 -0.32
CA LEU A 116 -0.57 11.43 -1.70
C LEU A 116 0.07 12.44 -2.67
N GLN A 117 -0.09 13.73 -2.39
CA GLN A 117 0.49 14.81 -3.18
C GLN A 117 2.02 14.68 -3.28
N HIS A 118 2.71 14.56 -2.14
CA HIS A 118 4.18 14.40 -2.13
C HIS A 118 4.65 13.12 -2.83
N ARG A 119 3.85 12.04 -2.78
CA ARG A 119 4.18 10.81 -3.53
C ARG A 119 4.00 11.00 -5.03
N SER A 120 2.97 11.72 -5.45
CA SER A 120 2.75 12.04 -6.86
C SER A 120 3.90 12.91 -7.39
N GLU A 121 4.22 14.01 -6.70
CA GLU A 121 5.33 14.90 -7.05
C GLU A 121 6.65 14.15 -7.18
N PHE A 122 6.95 13.28 -6.21
CA PHE A 122 8.16 12.46 -6.28
C PHE A 122 8.13 11.46 -7.44
N LEU A 123 7.07 10.66 -7.58
CA LEU A 123 7.05 9.56 -8.55
C LEU A 123 6.94 10.07 -9.99
N ILE A 124 6.13 11.10 -10.22
CA ILE A 124 5.86 11.63 -11.57
C ILE A 124 6.90 12.69 -11.93
N SER A 125 7.02 13.75 -11.13
CA SER A 125 7.85 14.91 -11.49
C SER A 125 9.34 14.67 -11.26
N GLU A 126 9.71 14.03 -10.15
CA GLU A 126 11.13 13.84 -9.76
C GLU A 126 11.74 12.55 -10.32
N ALA A 127 10.99 11.45 -10.28
CA ALA A 127 11.42 10.14 -10.76
C ALA A 127 11.03 9.84 -12.21
N GLY A 128 10.23 10.71 -12.84
CA GLY A 128 9.87 10.61 -14.25
C GLY A 128 9.00 9.39 -14.59
N LEU A 129 8.26 8.84 -13.63
CA LEU A 129 7.40 7.69 -13.89
C LEU A 129 6.10 8.12 -14.55
N GLU A 130 5.76 7.47 -15.65
CA GLU A 130 4.46 7.68 -16.29
C GLU A 130 3.31 7.23 -15.37
N PRO A 131 2.22 8.01 -15.26
CA PRO A 131 1.06 7.69 -14.42
C PRO A 131 0.54 6.27 -14.54
N VAL A 132 0.46 5.74 -15.77
CA VAL A 132 -0.02 4.39 -16.08
C VAL A 132 0.81 3.28 -15.39
N HIS A 133 2.12 3.49 -15.23
CA HIS A 133 2.98 2.54 -14.51
C HIS A 133 2.67 2.52 -13.02
N ILE A 134 2.32 3.68 -12.43
CA ILE A 134 1.98 3.79 -11.01
C ILE A 134 0.68 3.05 -10.70
N VAL A 135 -0.29 2.99 -11.63
CA VAL A 135 -1.50 2.15 -11.53
C VAL A 135 -1.15 0.67 -11.36
N GLN A 136 -0.14 0.19 -12.10
CA GLN A 136 0.29 -1.20 -11.97
C GLN A 136 0.99 -1.46 -10.64
N TRP A 137 1.55 -0.42 -10.03
CA TRP A 137 2.41 -0.51 -8.86
C TRP A 137 1.75 0.07 -7.60
N SER A 138 0.42 0.20 -7.54
CA SER A 138 -0.28 0.95 -6.47
C SER A 138 0.11 0.57 -5.04
N VAL A 139 0.56 -0.65 -4.80
CA VAL A 139 1.08 -1.10 -3.50
C VAL A 139 2.31 -0.29 -3.03
N ILE A 140 3.14 0.23 -3.94
CA ILE A 140 4.32 1.04 -3.58
C ILE A 140 3.93 2.36 -2.91
N LEU A 141 2.74 2.87 -3.18
CA LEU A 141 2.18 4.07 -2.52
C LEU A 141 1.92 3.82 -1.03
N GLY A 142 1.84 2.55 -0.63
CA GLY A 142 1.83 2.12 0.76
C GLY A 142 3.16 2.33 1.49
N HIS A 143 4.29 2.34 0.79
CA HIS A 143 5.63 2.45 1.39
C HIS A 143 5.93 3.87 1.91
N SER A 144 6.95 3.95 2.78
CA SER A 144 7.50 5.23 3.26
C SER A 144 8.14 5.97 2.10
N LEU A 145 7.74 7.23 1.89
CA LEU A 145 8.32 8.08 0.86
C LEU A 145 9.79 8.35 1.18
N GLU A 146 10.04 8.92 2.36
CA GLU A 146 11.38 9.29 2.83
C GLU A 146 12.21 8.10 3.30
N GLY A 147 11.60 7.09 3.92
CA GLY A 147 12.35 5.96 4.47
C GLY A 147 12.62 4.83 3.47
N ARG A 148 11.99 4.84 2.29
CA ARG A 148 12.11 3.73 1.32
C ARG A 148 12.17 4.20 -0.12
N LEU A 149 11.18 4.96 -0.59
CA LEU A 149 11.09 5.28 -2.03
C LEU A 149 12.24 6.18 -2.46
N ARG A 150 12.43 7.32 -1.80
CA ARG A 150 13.51 8.28 -2.10
C ARG A 150 14.92 7.69 -1.92
N PRO A 151 15.28 7.07 -0.78
CA PRO A 151 16.60 6.48 -0.60
C PRO A 151 16.97 5.48 -1.70
N ARG A 152 16.00 4.65 -2.10
CA ARG A 152 16.24 3.63 -3.13
C ARG A 152 16.32 4.21 -4.53
N TYR A 153 15.48 5.19 -4.83
CA TYR A 153 15.55 5.93 -6.10
C TYR A 153 16.93 6.55 -6.28
N TYR A 154 17.39 7.31 -5.28
CA TYR A 154 18.66 8.01 -5.38
C TYR A 154 19.87 7.08 -5.36
N ALA A 155 19.84 6.01 -4.55
CA ALA A 155 20.88 4.99 -4.61
C ALA A 155 20.96 4.34 -6.00
N VAL A 156 19.83 4.02 -6.63
CA VAL A 156 19.82 3.45 -7.99
C VAL A 156 20.21 4.49 -9.04
N LYS A 157 19.78 5.73 -8.92
CA LYS A 157 20.16 6.85 -9.79
C LYS A 157 21.68 7.03 -9.79
N PHE A 158 22.31 7.10 -8.61
CA PHE A 158 23.76 7.13 -8.45
C PHE A 158 24.45 5.99 -9.21
N LEU A 159 24.00 4.75 -9.00
CA LEU A 159 24.60 3.57 -9.62
C LEU A 159 24.44 3.59 -11.15
N LYS A 160 23.33 4.12 -11.67
CA LYS A 160 23.12 4.30 -13.11
C LYS A 160 24.08 5.33 -13.68
N GLU A 161 24.17 6.51 -13.07
CA GLU A 161 25.00 7.63 -13.52
C GLU A 161 26.50 7.29 -13.48
N ASN A 162 26.91 6.42 -12.54
CA ASN A 162 28.30 5.97 -12.42
C ASN A 162 28.59 4.66 -13.19
N GLY A 163 27.66 4.16 -14.00
CA GLY A 163 27.86 2.94 -14.80
C GLY A 163 28.06 1.66 -13.97
N LEU A 164 27.62 1.67 -12.70
CA LEU A 164 27.82 0.57 -11.75
C LEU A 164 26.76 -0.53 -11.89
N LEU A 165 25.65 -0.29 -12.60
CA LEU A 165 24.63 -1.31 -12.85
C LEU A 165 24.92 -2.09 -14.13
N LYS A 166 25.03 -3.42 -14.00
CA LYS A 166 25.18 -4.34 -15.14
C LYS A 166 23.94 -4.41 -16.05
N ARG A 167 22.76 -4.09 -15.52
CA ARG A 167 21.48 -4.09 -16.24
C ARG A 167 20.61 -2.97 -15.72
N ASP A 168 19.86 -2.34 -16.62
CA ASP A 168 18.87 -1.36 -16.20
C ASP A 168 17.76 -2.06 -15.40
N SER A 169 17.62 -1.66 -14.14
CA SER A 169 16.62 -2.21 -13.23
C SER A 169 15.41 -1.30 -13.21
N SER A 170 14.24 -1.86 -13.53
CA SER A 170 12.97 -1.14 -13.42
C SER A 170 12.75 -0.67 -11.98
N TYR A 171 12.31 0.60 -11.82
CA TYR A 171 11.99 1.19 -10.53
C TYR A 171 10.89 0.42 -9.77
N TYR A 172 10.01 -0.30 -10.48
CA TYR A 172 9.09 -1.25 -9.83
C TYR A 172 9.83 -2.25 -8.95
N THR A 173 10.85 -2.89 -9.52
CA THR A 173 11.65 -3.90 -8.81
C THR A 173 12.35 -3.24 -7.65
N VAL A 174 13.00 -2.10 -7.89
CA VAL A 174 13.70 -1.31 -6.86
C VAL A 174 12.81 -1.02 -5.65
N PHE A 175 11.59 -0.54 -5.85
CA PHE A 175 10.69 -0.18 -4.75
C PHE A 175 10.04 -1.37 -4.06
N LYS A 176 9.76 -2.44 -4.81
CA LYS A 176 9.08 -3.65 -4.29
C LYS A 176 9.97 -4.50 -3.39
N GLU A 177 11.28 -4.50 -3.61
CA GLU A 177 12.18 -5.44 -2.92
C GLU A 177 12.17 -5.28 -1.39
N SER A 178 12.44 -6.38 -0.67
CA SER A 178 12.72 -6.29 0.77
C SER A 178 13.99 -5.47 1.03
N ASP A 179 14.19 -4.98 2.25
CA ASP A 179 15.39 -4.17 2.56
C ASP A 179 16.67 -5.02 2.41
N MET A 180 16.62 -6.26 2.88
CA MET A 180 17.69 -7.23 2.72
C MET A 180 17.98 -7.53 1.24
N THR A 181 16.94 -7.75 0.44
CA THR A 181 17.12 -8.03 -1.00
C THR A 181 17.66 -6.81 -1.73
N PHE A 182 17.16 -5.61 -1.41
CA PHE A 182 17.62 -4.37 -2.01
C PHE A 182 19.11 -4.15 -1.75
N LYS A 183 19.55 -4.23 -0.48
CA LYS A 183 20.97 -4.07 -0.12
C LYS A 183 21.86 -5.09 -0.82
N LYS A 184 21.46 -6.37 -0.83
CA LYS A 184 22.21 -7.44 -1.49
C LYS A 184 22.38 -7.20 -3.00
N LYS A 185 21.36 -6.63 -3.66
CA LYS A 185 21.36 -6.41 -5.11
C LYS A 185 22.02 -5.11 -5.54
N PHE A 186 21.80 -4.02 -4.81
CA PHE A 186 22.13 -2.66 -5.24
C PHE A 186 23.20 -1.98 -4.38
N ILE A 187 23.49 -2.47 -3.18
CA ILE A 187 24.43 -1.78 -2.27
C ILE A 187 25.71 -2.61 -2.10
N HIS A 188 25.58 -3.85 -1.63
CA HIS A 188 26.72 -4.70 -1.32
C HIS A 188 27.68 -4.98 -2.49
N PRO A 189 27.21 -5.13 -3.75
CA PRO A 189 28.11 -5.35 -4.88
C PRO A 189 29.06 -4.19 -5.17
N HIS A 190 28.83 -3.01 -4.59
CA HIS A 190 29.57 -1.78 -4.91
C HIS A 190 30.38 -1.25 -3.73
N LYS A 191 30.57 -2.04 -2.66
CA LYS A 191 31.28 -1.59 -1.44
C LYS A 191 32.71 -1.12 -1.69
N GLU A 192 33.42 -1.74 -2.63
CA GLU A 192 34.81 -1.38 -2.94
C GLU A 192 34.90 -0.08 -3.75
N VAL A 193 33.99 0.10 -4.73
CA VAL A 193 34.00 1.24 -5.66
C VAL A 193 33.23 2.45 -5.14
N ALA A 194 32.30 2.25 -4.20
CA ALA A 194 31.49 3.28 -3.56
C ALA A 194 31.39 3.03 -2.04
N PRO A 195 32.49 3.21 -1.28
CA PRO A 195 32.59 2.79 0.12
C PRO A 195 31.61 3.51 1.06
N HIS A 196 31.10 4.68 0.68
CA HIS A 196 30.13 5.44 1.47
C HIS A 196 28.67 5.11 1.14
N LEU A 197 28.39 4.40 0.04
CA LEU A 197 27.04 4.17 -0.46
C LEU A 197 26.10 3.52 0.57
N GLU A 198 26.60 2.51 1.30
CA GLU A 198 25.77 1.84 2.32
C GLU A 198 25.45 2.76 3.50
N LYS A 199 26.45 3.50 3.99
CA LYS A 199 26.28 4.43 5.10
C LYS A 199 25.32 5.56 4.73
N ASP A 200 25.50 6.13 3.54
CA ASP A 200 24.67 7.21 3.03
C ASP A 200 23.22 6.72 2.81
N TYR A 201 23.03 5.54 2.22
CA TYR A 201 21.71 4.92 2.09
C TYR A 201 21.04 4.67 3.46
N ASP A 202 21.76 4.15 4.44
CA ASP A 202 21.21 3.86 5.77
C ASP A 202 20.84 5.14 6.54
N ALA A 203 21.61 6.23 6.38
CA ALA A 203 21.25 7.54 6.90
C ALA A 203 19.99 8.10 6.21
N ALA A 204 19.92 7.98 4.88
CA ALA A 204 18.76 8.40 4.09
C ALA A 204 17.47 7.71 4.55
N CYS A 205 17.53 6.39 4.79
CA CYS A 205 16.39 5.61 5.29
C CYS A 205 15.87 6.06 6.66
N LYS A 206 16.68 6.76 7.45
CA LYS A 206 16.30 7.33 8.75
C LYS A 206 15.76 8.76 8.65
N GLY A 207 15.74 9.35 7.45
CA GLY A 207 15.35 10.73 7.24
C GLY A 207 16.40 11.74 7.68
N GLU A 208 17.65 11.31 7.87
CA GLU A 208 18.76 12.22 8.11
C GLU A 208 18.99 13.03 6.82
N VAL A 209 18.98 14.37 6.92
CA VAL A 209 19.20 15.24 5.76
C VAL A 209 20.62 15.00 5.26
N LEU A 210 20.71 14.45 4.06
CA LEU A 210 21.97 14.06 3.46
C LEU A 210 22.66 15.30 2.92
N THR A 211 23.69 15.77 3.60
CA THR A 211 24.64 16.73 3.01
C THR A 211 25.40 16.11 1.82
N ASN A 212 25.44 14.77 1.73
CA ASN A 212 26.21 14.02 0.73
C ASN A 212 25.39 13.44 -0.43
N PHE A 213 24.06 13.50 -0.43
CA PHE A 213 23.23 13.22 -1.63
C PHE A 213 23.10 14.45 -2.53
N ARG A 214 24.11 15.31 -2.52
CA ARG A 214 24.36 16.23 -3.63
C ARG A 214 25.06 15.42 -4.71
N PHE A 215 24.27 14.80 -5.57
CA PHE A 215 24.72 14.47 -6.92
C PHE A 215 25.18 15.79 -7.54
N THR A 216 26.47 15.87 -7.83
CA THR A 216 27.01 16.96 -8.67
C THR A 216 26.48 16.81 -10.08
#